data_AF-A0A170ZVE4-F1
#
_entry.id   AF-A0A170ZVE4-F1
#
_cell.length_a   1.000
_cell.length_b   1.000
_cell.length_c   1.000
_cell.angle_alpha   90.00
_cell.angle_beta   90.00
_cell.angle_gamma   90.00
#
_symmetry.space_group_name_H-M   'P 1'
#
loop_
_entity.id
_entity.type
_entity.pdbx_description
1 polymer ?
#
loop_
_entity_poly.entity_id
_entity_poly.type
_entity_poly.pdbx_seq_one_letter_code
_entity_poly.pdbx_strand_id
1 'polypeptide(L)'
;RSSDLLPLLISQLKQIQIKGSCGERFGNRVDRLFFAIERFAENLEKSLSPFAEELIECTIQLASPPYHKHIRQLALGAVATIVGAMKEDIMPYFDRILLVLRQYLSNHNPPEEEIQLQVEALDALAMLARSIGSQNFESLAVDTVKLGLDLLAVTNDPDIRKSSYGVFSSVSTVLKQNMAPMLATIVPLILTALRDAPSATAITHYKENEDLIMKTV
;
A
#
# COMPACT_ATOMS: atom_id res chain seq x y z
N ARG A 1 -22.85 -18.79 0.14
CA ARG A 1 -21.65 -18.81 -0.74
C ARG A 1 -20.83 -17.57 -0.39
N SER A 2 -19.50 -17.56 -0.56
CA SER A 2 -18.64 -16.44 -0.15
C SER A 2 -19.05 -15.07 -0.73
N SER A 3 -19.70 -15.07 -1.90
CA SER A 3 -20.28 -13.88 -2.56
C SER A 3 -21.38 -13.16 -1.78
N ASP A 4 -22.07 -13.84 -0.86
CA ASP A 4 -23.21 -13.26 -0.12
C ASP A 4 -22.74 -12.40 1.06
N LEU A 5 -21.45 -12.49 1.43
CA LEU A 5 -20.87 -11.78 2.56
C LEU A 5 -20.41 -10.37 2.20
N LEU A 6 -19.98 -10.14 0.95
CA LEU A 6 -19.44 -8.83 0.55
C LEU A 6 -20.47 -7.69 0.66
N PRO A 7 -21.75 -7.86 0.28
CA PRO A 7 -22.77 -6.83 0.53
C PRO A 7 -22.94 -6.50 2.02
N LEU A 8 -22.80 -7.50 2.90
CA LEU A 8 -22.87 -7.27 4.34
C LEU A 8 -21.67 -6.47 4.83
N LEU A 9 -20.45 -6.76 4.35
CA LEU A 9 -19.25 -5.99 4.67
C LEU A 9 -19.35 -4.54 4.19
N ILE A 10 -19.84 -4.33 2.97
CA ILE A 10 -20.08 -2.99 2.41
C ILE A 10 -21.12 -2.24 3.25
N SER A 11 -22.20 -2.91 3.67
CA SER A 11 -23.18 -2.32 4.58
C SER A 11 -22.55 -1.89 5.91
N GLN A 12 -21.61 -2.69 6.47
CA GLN A 12 -20.87 -2.28 7.66
C GLN A 12 -19.94 -1.07 7.41
N LEU A 13 -19.27 -0.99 6.25
CA LEU A 13 -18.49 0.20 5.88
C LEU A 13 -19.36 1.46 5.86
N LYS A 14 -20.56 1.38 5.26
CA LYS A 14 -21.51 2.50 5.24
C LYS A 14 -21.95 2.92 6.64
N GLN A 15 -22.10 1.97 7.56
CA GLN A 15 -22.38 2.32 8.96
C GLN A 15 -21.21 3.08 9.61
N ILE A 16 -19.97 2.72 9.29
CA ILE A 16 -18.79 3.48 9.73
C ILE A 16 -18.79 4.87 9.10
N GLN A 17 -19.15 5.01 7.82
CA GLN A 17 -19.24 6.32 7.18
C GLN A 17 -20.21 7.27 7.88
N ILE A 18 -21.36 6.73 8.32
CA ILE A 18 -22.41 7.50 9.03
C ILE A 18 -21.99 7.83 10.46
N LYS A 19 -21.43 6.86 11.20
CA LYS A 19 -21.13 7.01 12.63
C LYS A 19 -19.76 7.65 12.88
N GLY A 20 -18.83 7.49 11.95
CA GLY A 20 -17.42 7.79 12.13
C GLY A 20 -17.01 9.21 11.75
N SER A 21 -17.93 10.01 11.21
CA SER A 21 -17.71 11.42 10.92
C SER A 21 -17.52 12.28 12.17
N CYS A 22 -17.77 11.73 13.37
CA CYS A 22 -17.54 12.39 14.65
C CYS A 22 -16.07 12.30 15.15
N GLY A 23 -15.18 11.62 14.41
CA GLY A 23 -13.75 11.52 14.77
C GLY A 23 -13.42 10.54 15.90
N GLU A 24 -14.40 9.79 16.41
CA GLU A 24 -14.19 8.79 17.46
C GLU A 24 -13.44 7.56 16.95
N ARG A 25 -12.60 6.98 17.81
CA ARG A 25 -11.90 5.72 17.53
C ARG A 25 -12.90 4.56 17.57
N PHE A 26 -12.97 3.80 16.49
CA PHE A 26 -13.71 2.54 16.48
C PHE A 26 -12.88 1.45 17.17
N GLY A 27 -13.52 0.59 17.96
CA GLY A 27 -12.85 -0.56 18.57
C GLY A 27 -12.44 -1.61 17.53
N ASN A 28 -11.74 -2.66 17.97
CA ASN A 28 -11.11 -3.73 17.15
C ASN A 28 -12.01 -4.44 16.11
N ARG A 29 -13.32 -4.17 16.11
CA ARG A 29 -14.24 -4.62 15.06
C ARG A 29 -13.93 -3.97 13.72
N VAL A 30 -13.41 -2.73 13.70
CA VAL A 30 -13.05 -2.03 12.46
C VAL A 30 -11.89 -2.71 11.76
N ASP A 31 -10.84 -3.09 12.50
CA ASP A 31 -9.67 -3.81 11.99
C ASP A 31 -10.09 -5.14 11.34
N ARG A 32 -10.99 -5.89 12.00
CA ARG A 32 -11.51 -7.16 11.45
C ARG A 32 -12.35 -6.96 10.21
N LEU A 33 -13.06 -5.84 10.10
CA LEU A 33 -13.87 -5.53 8.92
C LEU A 33 -12.99 -5.24 7.71
N PHE A 34 -12.01 -4.33 7.84
CA PHE A 34 -11.04 -4.05 6.77
C PHE A 34 -10.21 -5.30 6.45
N PHE A 35 -9.79 -6.02 7.50
CA PHE A 35 -9.52 -7.46 7.55
C PHE A 35 -10.17 -8.28 6.44
N ALA A 36 -11.47 -8.46 6.63
CA ALA A 36 -12.29 -9.27 5.76
C ALA A 36 -12.34 -8.68 4.34
N ILE A 37 -12.51 -7.36 4.20
CA ILE A 37 -12.60 -6.70 2.89
C ILE A 37 -11.37 -6.97 2.05
N GLU A 38 -10.17 -6.81 2.60
CA GLU A 38 -8.92 -7.09 1.91
C GLU A 38 -8.87 -8.55 1.46
N ARG A 39 -9.16 -9.49 2.35
CA ARG A 39 -9.19 -10.93 2.00
C ARG A 39 -10.23 -11.26 0.95
N PHE A 40 -11.40 -10.62 0.97
CA PHE A 40 -12.40 -10.81 -0.07
C PHE A 40 -11.95 -10.22 -1.39
N ALA A 41 -11.38 -9.01 -1.40
CA ALA A 41 -10.86 -8.41 -2.62
C ALA A 41 -9.78 -9.28 -3.27
N GLU A 42 -8.80 -9.76 -2.49
CA GLU A 42 -7.72 -10.62 -2.98
C GLU A 42 -8.22 -11.94 -3.61
N ASN A 43 -9.26 -12.54 -3.04
CA ASN A 43 -9.70 -13.89 -3.42
C ASN A 43 -10.86 -13.92 -4.42
N LEU A 44 -11.59 -12.82 -4.62
CA LEU A 44 -12.77 -12.79 -5.50
C LEU A 44 -12.42 -12.54 -6.97
N GLU A 45 -11.24 -11.97 -7.28
CA GLU A 45 -10.82 -11.58 -8.63
C GLU A 45 -11.99 -10.94 -9.41
N LYS A 46 -12.40 -11.55 -10.54
CA LYS A 46 -13.51 -11.06 -11.39
C LYS A 46 -14.86 -10.97 -10.68
N SER A 47 -15.07 -11.73 -9.61
CA SER A 47 -16.31 -11.73 -8.82
C SER A 47 -16.45 -10.47 -7.96
N LEU A 48 -15.42 -9.63 -7.88
CA LEU A 48 -15.48 -8.32 -7.22
C LEU A 48 -16.24 -7.29 -8.05
N SER A 49 -16.21 -7.41 -9.38
CA SER A 49 -16.77 -6.43 -10.33
C SER A 49 -18.19 -5.95 -10.03
N PRO A 50 -19.16 -6.82 -9.66
CA PRO A 50 -20.53 -6.40 -9.34
C PRO A 50 -20.63 -5.44 -8.14
N PHE A 51 -19.61 -5.42 -7.29
CA PHE A 51 -19.56 -4.64 -6.06
C PHE A 51 -18.49 -3.55 -6.09
N ALA A 52 -17.71 -3.47 -7.17
CA ALA A 52 -16.50 -2.65 -7.26
C ALA A 52 -16.80 -1.16 -7.03
N GLU A 53 -17.78 -0.61 -7.74
CA GLU A 53 -18.14 0.81 -7.61
C GLU A 53 -18.49 1.15 -6.16
N GLU A 54 -19.39 0.39 -5.55
CA GLU A 54 -19.84 0.66 -4.19
C GLU A 54 -18.72 0.48 -3.17
N LEU A 55 -17.90 -0.56 -3.32
CA LEU A 55 -16.78 -0.84 -2.42
C LEU A 55 -15.68 0.22 -2.51
N ILE A 56 -15.31 0.62 -3.73
CA ILE A 56 -14.29 1.65 -3.96
C ILE A 56 -14.78 2.99 -3.43
N GLU A 57 -16.00 3.42 -3.79
CA GLU A 57 -16.56 4.68 -3.26
C GLU A 57 -16.59 4.68 -1.73
N CYS A 58 -16.95 3.56 -1.12
CA CYS A 58 -16.95 3.46 0.33
C CYS A 58 -15.55 3.62 0.93
N THR A 59 -14.57 2.94 0.36
CA THR A 59 -13.19 2.92 0.87
C THR A 59 -12.44 4.23 0.62
N ILE A 60 -12.57 4.86 -0.57
CA ILE A 60 -11.94 6.15 -0.85
C ILE A 60 -12.50 7.27 0.04
N GLN A 61 -13.80 7.23 0.35
CA GLN A 61 -14.42 8.18 1.26
C GLN A 61 -13.87 7.99 2.68
N LEU A 62 -13.80 6.75 3.17
CA LEU A 62 -13.26 6.43 4.50
C LEU A 62 -11.76 6.73 4.62
N ALA A 63 -11.03 6.76 3.49
CA ALA A 63 -9.63 7.13 3.42
C ALA A 63 -9.38 8.64 3.52
N SER A 64 -10.39 9.50 3.66
CA SER A 64 -10.24 10.96 3.75
C SER A 64 -10.76 11.54 5.08
N PRO A 65 -10.37 12.76 5.51
CA PRO A 65 -11.03 13.45 6.63
C PRO A 65 -12.55 13.58 6.39
N PRO A 66 -13.40 13.62 7.45
CA PRO A 66 -13.07 13.80 8.87
C PRO A 66 -12.90 12.48 9.66
N TYR A 67 -12.74 11.34 8.99
CA TYR A 67 -12.64 10.05 9.68
C TYR A 67 -11.37 9.95 10.53
N HIS A 68 -11.48 9.25 11.67
CA HIS A 68 -10.36 9.03 12.58
C HIS A 68 -9.16 8.39 11.85
N LYS A 69 -7.93 8.79 12.19
CA LYS A 69 -6.69 8.38 11.47
C LYS A 69 -6.58 6.87 11.26
N HIS A 70 -6.94 6.08 12.27
CA HIS A 70 -6.94 4.62 12.20
C HIS A 70 -7.83 4.07 11.08
N ILE A 71 -9.01 4.65 10.89
CA ILE A 71 -9.93 4.25 9.80
C ILE A 71 -9.32 4.61 8.45
N ARG A 72 -8.74 5.81 8.35
CA ARG A 72 -8.10 6.29 7.12
C ARG A 72 -6.92 5.40 6.72
N GLN A 73 -6.11 4.96 7.68
CA GLN A 73 -5.01 4.00 7.46
C GLN A 73 -5.54 2.68 6.90
N LEU A 74 -6.48 2.04 7.60
CA LEU A 74 -7.09 0.77 7.15
C LEU A 74 -7.77 0.91 5.79
N ALA A 75 -8.39 2.05 5.50
CA ALA A 75 -9.04 2.31 4.22
C ALA A 75 -8.03 2.46 3.07
N LEU A 76 -6.88 3.11 3.30
CA LEU A 76 -5.81 3.20 2.30
C LEU A 76 -5.21 1.81 1.97
N GLY A 77 -4.98 0.97 2.98
CA GLY A 77 -4.54 -0.42 2.79
C GLY A 77 -5.56 -1.26 2.00
N ALA A 78 -6.85 -1.09 2.31
CA ALA A 78 -7.92 -1.73 1.54
C ALA A 78 -8.00 -1.21 0.09
N VAL A 79 -7.80 0.09 -0.14
CA VAL A 79 -7.71 0.66 -1.50
C VAL A 79 -6.58 0.02 -2.28
N ALA A 80 -5.37 -0.10 -1.69
CA ALA A 80 -4.24 -0.77 -2.33
C ALA A 80 -4.62 -2.22 -2.71
N THR A 81 -5.24 -2.94 -1.78
CA THR A 81 -5.65 -4.34 -2.01
C THR A 81 -6.69 -4.46 -3.14
N ILE A 82 -7.69 -3.59 -3.18
CA ILE A 82 -8.71 -3.55 -4.24
C ILE A 82 -8.08 -3.23 -5.60
N VAL A 83 -7.15 -2.26 -5.65
CA VAL A 83 -6.39 -1.93 -6.87
C VAL A 83 -5.65 -3.18 -7.39
N GLY A 84 -4.97 -3.91 -6.51
CA GLY A 84 -4.25 -5.14 -6.87
C GLY A 84 -5.18 -6.24 -7.39
N ALA A 85 -6.37 -6.39 -6.80
CA ALA A 85 -7.37 -7.37 -7.20
C ALA A 85 -8.01 -7.05 -8.56
N MET A 86 -8.30 -5.77 -8.82
CA MET A 86 -9.01 -5.32 -10.03
C MET A 86 -8.07 -5.04 -11.21
N LYS A 87 -6.80 -4.74 -10.97
CA LYS A 87 -5.83 -4.45 -12.04
C LYS A 87 -6.34 -3.34 -12.96
N GLU A 88 -6.34 -3.56 -14.27
CA GLU A 88 -6.80 -2.60 -15.27
C GLU A 88 -8.30 -2.23 -15.14
N ASP A 89 -9.12 -3.06 -14.49
CA ASP A 89 -10.53 -2.76 -14.24
C ASP A 89 -10.72 -1.59 -13.25
N ILE A 90 -9.64 -1.11 -12.60
CA ILE A 90 -9.67 0.06 -11.71
C ILE A 90 -9.71 1.39 -12.46
N MET A 91 -9.44 1.41 -13.78
CA MET A 91 -9.29 2.64 -14.55
C MET A 91 -10.46 3.64 -14.43
N PRO A 92 -11.75 3.22 -14.37
CA PRO A 92 -12.86 4.16 -14.15
C PRO A 92 -12.82 4.91 -12.79
N TYR A 93 -12.00 4.46 -11.85
CA TYR A 93 -11.84 5.03 -10.51
C TYR A 93 -10.47 5.69 -10.30
N PHE A 94 -9.58 5.59 -11.29
CA PHE A 94 -8.18 5.97 -11.17
C PHE A 94 -7.97 7.40 -10.65
N ASP A 95 -8.63 8.39 -11.28
CA ASP A 95 -8.48 9.80 -10.91
C ASP A 95 -8.97 10.08 -9.48
N ARG A 96 -10.06 9.43 -9.06
CA ARG A 96 -10.62 9.55 -7.71
C ARG A 96 -9.66 8.98 -6.67
N ILE A 97 -9.09 7.80 -6.93
CA ILE A 97 -8.10 7.17 -6.06
C ILE A 97 -6.87 8.08 -5.96
N LEU A 98 -6.33 8.53 -7.09
CA LEU A 98 -5.14 9.37 -7.12
C LEU A 98 -5.36 10.70 -6.39
N LEU A 99 -6.55 11.29 -6.47
CA LEU A 99 -6.92 12.50 -5.73
C LEU A 99 -6.84 12.28 -4.22
N VAL A 100 -7.31 11.13 -3.71
CA VAL A 100 -7.20 10.78 -2.28
C VAL A 100 -5.75 10.57 -1.87
N LEU A 101 -4.97 9.81 -2.65
CA LEU A 101 -3.56 9.55 -2.33
C LEU A 101 -2.74 10.86 -2.26
N ARG A 102 -3.00 11.81 -3.17
CA ARG A 102 -2.33 13.12 -3.18
C ARG A 102 -2.48 13.90 -1.87
N GLN A 103 -3.57 13.70 -1.12
CA GLN A 103 -3.77 14.36 0.19
C GLN A 103 -2.65 13.99 1.19
N TYR A 104 -2.12 12.78 1.10
CA TYR A 104 -1.10 12.24 2.00
C TYR A 104 0.32 12.35 1.46
N LEU A 105 0.46 12.47 0.14
CA LEU A 105 1.75 12.49 -0.55
C LEU A 105 2.27 13.90 -0.82
N SER A 106 1.44 14.94 -0.71
CA SER A 106 1.86 16.32 -1.00
C SER A 106 2.74 16.95 0.09
N ASN A 107 2.66 16.46 1.33
CA ASN A 107 3.50 16.93 2.44
C ASN A 107 4.66 15.97 2.66
N HIS A 108 5.89 16.36 2.31
CA HIS A 108 7.06 15.49 2.46
C HIS A 108 7.60 15.40 3.89
N ASN A 109 7.04 16.16 4.84
CA ASN A 109 7.39 16.09 6.25
C ASN A 109 6.11 16.09 7.11
N PRO A 110 5.33 14.99 7.09
CA PRO A 110 4.11 14.90 7.88
C PRO A 110 4.43 14.86 9.38
N PRO A 111 3.49 15.28 10.24
CA PRO A 111 3.57 14.99 11.67
C PRO A 111 3.77 13.48 11.91
N GLU A 112 4.48 13.10 12.98
CA GLU A 112 4.76 11.69 13.32
C GLU A 112 3.49 10.82 13.33
N GLU A 113 2.39 11.39 13.81
CA GLU A 113 1.09 10.73 13.86
C GLU A 113 0.46 10.39 12.50
N GLU A 114 0.93 11.04 11.43
CA GLU A 114 0.45 10.89 10.05
C GLU A 114 1.44 10.10 9.17
N ILE A 115 2.62 9.75 9.66
CA ILE A 115 3.63 8.94 8.92
C ILE A 115 3.00 7.68 8.33
N GLN A 116 2.26 6.93 9.15
CA GLN A 116 1.61 5.69 8.73
C GLN A 116 0.54 5.91 7.64
N LEU A 117 -0.11 7.09 7.59
CA LEU A 117 -1.02 7.43 6.47
C LEU A 117 -0.25 7.65 5.17
N GLN A 118 0.91 8.31 5.26
CA GLN A 118 1.78 8.52 4.10
C GLN A 118 2.38 7.21 3.58
N VAL A 119 2.75 6.30 4.48
CA VAL A 119 3.21 4.93 4.15
C VAL A 119 2.14 4.18 3.36
N GLU A 120 0.90 4.09 3.88
CA GLU A 120 -0.22 3.42 3.19
C GLU A 120 -0.54 4.07 1.84
N ALA A 121 -0.43 5.40 1.74
CA ALA A 121 -0.65 6.10 0.48
C ALA A 121 0.45 5.82 -0.57
N LEU A 122 1.71 5.68 -0.14
CA LEU A 122 2.82 5.28 -1.01
C LEU A 122 2.63 3.84 -1.50
N ASP A 123 2.24 2.92 -0.62
CA ASP A 123 2.01 1.52 -0.96
C ASP A 123 0.83 1.37 -1.93
N ALA A 124 -0.25 2.16 -1.76
CA ALA A 124 -1.36 2.23 -2.70
C ALA A 124 -0.93 2.79 -4.07
N LEU A 125 -0.09 3.83 -4.10
CA LEU A 125 0.46 4.39 -5.35
C LEU A 125 1.38 3.38 -6.06
N ALA A 126 2.20 2.66 -5.31
CA ALA A 126 3.03 1.58 -5.82
C ALA A 126 2.17 0.45 -6.41
N MET A 127 1.06 0.10 -5.74
CA MET A 127 0.13 -0.91 -6.23
C MET A 127 -0.56 -0.48 -7.53
N LEU A 128 -0.96 0.79 -7.66
CA LEU A 128 -1.46 1.35 -8.93
C LEU A 128 -0.45 1.17 -10.04
N ALA A 129 0.80 1.62 -9.83
CA ALA A 129 1.87 1.50 -10.82
C ALA A 129 2.06 0.06 -11.32
N ARG A 130 1.95 -0.92 -10.42
CA ARG A 130 2.12 -2.34 -10.74
C ARG A 130 0.91 -2.96 -11.45
N SER A 131 -0.30 -2.50 -11.15
CA SER A 131 -1.53 -3.25 -11.44
C SER A 131 -2.24 -2.78 -12.71
N ILE A 132 -2.07 -1.52 -13.13
CA ILE A 132 -2.81 -0.94 -14.26
C ILE A 132 -2.06 -1.01 -15.60
N GLY A 133 -0.88 -1.61 -15.62
CA GLY A 133 -0.07 -1.78 -16.83
C GLY A 133 0.72 -0.52 -17.24
N SER A 134 1.75 -0.72 -18.07
CA SER A 134 2.72 0.33 -18.41
C SER A 134 2.07 1.55 -19.06
N GLN A 135 1.17 1.34 -20.04
CA GLN A 135 0.58 2.43 -20.83
C GLN A 135 -0.27 3.40 -19.98
N ASN A 136 -0.99 2.88 -18.99
CA ASN A 136 -1.88 3.68 -18.15
C ASN A 136 -1.11 4.50 -17.11
N PHE A 137 0.02 3.98 -16.59
CA PHE A 137 0.81 4.66 -15.56
C PHE A 137 2.02 5.44 -16.10
N GLU A 138 2.37 5.30 -17.38
CA GLU A 138 3.59 5.88 -17.98
C GLU A 138 3.74 7.37 -17.74
N SER A 139 2.66 8.14 -17.89
CA SER A 139 2.67 9.60 -17.73
C SER A 139 3.00 10.06 -16.29
N LEU A 140 2.75 9.21 -15.29
CA LEU A 140 3.01 9.50 -13.88
C LEU A 140 4.29 8.87 -13.36
N ALA A 141 4.88 7.94 -14.12
CA ALA A 141 5.96 7.09 -13.65
C ALA A 141 7.19 7.88 -13.20
N VAL A 142 7.64 8.86 -14.00
CA VAL A 142 8.82 9.67 -13.68
C VAL A 142 8.57 10.54 -12.44
N ASP A 143 7.41 11.19 -12.34
CA ASP A 143 7.08 12.04 -11.19
C ASP A 143 6.86 11.21 -9.92
N THR A 144 6.37 9.98 -10.06
CA THR A 144 6.26 9.02 -8.94
C THR A 144 7.64 8.61 -8.41
N VAL A 145 8.64 8.44 -9.29
CA VAL A 145 10.02 8.20 -8.85
C VAL A 145 10.60 9.43 -8.15
N LYS A 146 10.38 10.63 -8.68
CA LYS A 146 10.84 11.87 -8.04
C LYS A 146 10.25 12.03 -6.64
N LEU A 147 8.95 11.78 -6.48
CA LEU A 147 8.29 11.79 -5.17
C LEU A 147 9.01 10.88 -4.16
N GLY A 148 9.31 9.63 -4.54
CA GLY A 148 10.05 8.72 -3.68
C GLY A 148 11.46 9.21 -3.34
N LEU A 149 12.17 9.82 -4.29
CA LEU A 149 13.50 10.40 -4.06
C LEU A 149 13.45 11.62 -3.12
N ASP A 150 12.46 12.49 -3.30
CA ASP A 150 12.26 13.67 -2.46
C ASP A 150 11.96 13.27 -1.01
N LEU A 151 11.13 12.25 -0.81
CA LEU A 151 10.85 11.69 0.53
C LEU A 151 12.11 11.11 1.16
N LEU A 152 12.88 10.30 0.42
CA LEU A 152 14.15 9.74 0.91
C LEU A 152 15.19 10.82 1.25
N ALA A 153 15.08 12.02 0.69
CA ALA A 153 16.00 13.12 0.98
C ALA A 153 15.67 13.87 2.28
N VAL A 154 14.41 13.82 2.74
CA VAL A 154 13.94 14.63 3.88
C VAL A 154 13.60 13.83 5.13
N THR A 155 13.47 12.50 5.03
CA THR A 155 13.17 11.64 6.17
C THR A 155 14.12 10.45 6.30
N ASN A 156 14.38 10.05 7.55
CA ASN A 156 15.06 8.80 7.91
C ASN A 156 14.10 7.75 8.48
N ASP A 157 12.80 8.00 8.45
CA ASP A 157 11.79 7.06 8.93
C ASP A 157 11.86 5.73 8.17
N PRO A 158 12.02 4.58 8.85
CA PRO A 158 12.23 3.30 8.20
C PRO A 158 11.06 2.84 7.33
N ASP A 159 9.82 3.18 7.73
CA ASP A 159 8.61 2.76 7.01
C ASP A 159 8.46 3.57 5.71
N ILE A 160 8.64 4.90 5.76
CA ILE A 160 8.62 5.73 4.55
C ILE A 160 9.73 5.30 3.58
N ARG A 161 10.94 5.00 4.08
CA ARG A 161 12.04 4.52 3.24
C ARG A 161 11.68 3.19 2.56
N LYS A 162 11.15 2.23 3.31
CA LYS A 162 10.71 0.93 2.79
C LYS A 162 9.65 1.10 1.69
N SER A 163 8.61 1.90 1.93
CA SER A 163 7.56 2.15 0.95
C SER A 163 8.07 2.92 -0.27
N SER A 164 8.99 3.87 -0.10
CA SER A 164 9.64 4.57 -1.23
C SER A 164 10.43 3.61 -2.13
N TYR A 165 11.16 2.64 -1.56
CA TYR A 165 11.78 1.58 -2.35
C TYR A 165 10.75 0.65 -3.02
N GLY A 166 9.61 0.40 -2.36
CA GLY A 166 8.46 -0.30 -2.95
C GLY A 166 7.88 0.42 -4.17
N VAL A 167 7.83 1.75 -4.14
CA VAL A 167 7.47 2.61 -5.28
C VAL A 167 8.46 2.42 -6.42
N PHE A 168 9.77 2.53 -6.18
CA PHE A 168 10.77 2.33 -7.24
C PHE A 168 10.68 0.94 -7.87
N SER A 169 10.50 -0.09 -7.05
CA SER A 169 10.29 -1.47 -7.52
C SER A 169 9.08 -1.55 -8.45
N SER A 170 7.95 -0.95 -8.06
CA SER A 170 6.72 -0.99 -8.86
C SER A 170 6.85 -0.20 -10.16
N VAL A 171 7.41 1.01 -10.10
CA VAL A 171 7.61 1.84 -11.29
C VAL A 171 8.65 1.24 -12.26
N SER A 172 9.60 0.44 -11.76
CA SER A 172 10.54 -0.29 -12.63
C SER A 172 9.83 -1.23 -13.62
N THR A 173 8.68 -1.79 -13.21
CA THR A 173 7.86 -2.65 -14.07
C THR A 173 7.14 -1.87 -15.19
N VAL A 174 6.86 -0.58 -14.92
CA VAL A 174 6.25 0.36 -15.87
C VAL A 174 7.29 0.84 -16.88
N LEU A 175 8.38 1.46 -16.38
CA LEU A 175 9.39 2.12 -17.20
C LEU A 175 10.38 1.17 -17.87
N LYS A 176 10.66 0.01 -17.26
CA LYS A 176 11.64 -0.96 -17.75
C LYS A 176 12.97 -0.27 -18.06
N GLN A 177 13.43 -0.32 -19.31
CA GLN A 177 14.68 0.30 -19.75
C GLN A 177 14.70 1.83 -19.59
N ASN A 178 13.53 2.48 -19.63
CA ASN A 178 13.41 3.93 -19.46
C ASN A 178 13.71 4.39 -18.02
N MET A 179 13.83 3.47 -17.07
CA MET A 179 14.27 3.78 -15.70
C MET A 179 15.78 4.03 -15.60
N ALA A 180 16.57 3.61 -16.60
CA ALA A 180 18.03 3.64 -16.56
C ALA A 180 18.65 4.98 -16.10
N PRO A 181 18.17 6.16 -16.56
CA PRO A 181 18.72 7.44 -16.10
C PRO A 181 18.58 7.70 -14.60
N MET A 182 17.56 7.12 -13.95
CA MET A 182 17.27 7.30 -12.52
C MET A 182 18.02 6.28 -11.63
N LEU A 183 18.49 5.17 -12.21
CA LEU A 183 19.20 4.12 -11.45
C LEU A 183 20.51 4.61 -10.85
N ALA A 184 21.19 5.57 -11.50
CA ALA A 184 22.41 6.18 -10.98
C ALA A 184 22.22 6.83 -9.60
N THR A 185 21.00 7.29 -9.30
CA THR A 185 20.62 7.86 -8.00
C THR A 185 20.03 6.82 -7.06
N ILE A 186 19.14 5.96 -7.57
CA ILE A 186 18.38 5.00 -6.75
C ILE A 186 19.27 3.89 -6.19
N VAL A 187 20.17 3.32 -7.01
CA VAL A 187 20.99 2.17 -6.61
C VAL A 187 21.90 2.48 -5.42
N PRO A 188 22.63 3.61 -5.39
CA PRO A 188 23.40 3.99 -4.21
C PRO A 188 22.58 4.09 -2.92
N LEU A 189 21.34 4.60 -2.99
CA LEU A 189 20.45 4.71 -1.82
C LEU A 189 20.07 3.32 -1.28
N ILE A 190 19.73 2.38 -2.18
CA ILE A 190 19.44 0.99 -1.81
C ILE A 190 20.66 0.32 -1.16
N LEU A 191 21.85 0.48 -1.75
CA LEU A 191 23.08 -0.11 -1.23
C LEU A 191 23.44 0.44 0.17
N THR A 192 23.24 1.74 0.39
CA THR A 192 23.40 2.35 1.71
C THR A 192 22.38 1.78 2.70
N ALA A 193 21.10 1.69 2.33
CA ALA A 193 20.07 1.11 3.19
C ALA A 193 20.35 -0.36 3.57
N LEU A 194 20.87 -1.16 2.65
CA LEU A 194 21.25 -2.56 2.91
C LEU A 194 22.46 -2.67 3.83
N ARG A 195 23.39 -1.71 3.77
CA ARG A 195 24.56 -1.66 4.67
C ARG A 195 24.17 -1.25 6.08
N ASP A 196 23.27 -0.27 6.19
CA ASP A 196 22.81 0.28 7.46
C ASP A 196 21.73 -0.59 8.11
N ALA A 197 21.15 -1.53 7.36
CA ALA A 197 20.24 -2.52 7.91
C ALA A 197 20.97 -3.27 9.03
N PRO A 198 20.40 -3.33 10.25
CA PRO A 198 21.00 -4.10 11.33
C PRO A 198 21.22 -5.51 10.82
N SER A 199 22.46 -5.99 10.88
CA SER A 199 22.84 -7.28 10.34
C SER A 199 21.88 -8.33 10.87
N ALA A 200 21.11 -8.94 9.95
CA ALA A 200 20.31 -10.12 10.21
C ALA A 200 21.23 -11.33 10.46
N THR A 201 22.13 -11.20 11.43
CA THR A 201 22.91 -12.26 12.07
C THR A 201 22.31 -12.62 13.44
N ALA A 202 21.00 -12.38 13.62
CA ALA A 202 20.15 -13.19 14.47
C ALA A 202 19.33 -14.22 13.65
N ILE A 203 19.81 -14.58 12.45
CA ILE A 203 19.49 -15.88 11.84
C ILE A 203 20.41 -16.92 12.52
N THR A 204 20.22 -17.16 13.81
CA THR A 204 20.88 -18.24 14.57
C THR A 204 20.09 -19.55 14.46
N HIS A 205 19.61 -19.92 13.27
CA HIS A 205 18.99 -21.23 13.03
C HIS A 205 19.50 -21.92 11.75
N TYR A 206 20.74 -21.64 11.33
CA TYR A 206 21.44 -22.44 10.30
C TYR A 206 22.75 -23.07 10.81
N LYS A 207 22.91 -23.24 12.13
CA LYS A 207 24.06 -23.95 12.74
C LYS A 207 23.70 -24.99 13.80
N GLU A 208 22.53 -25.64 13.69
CA GLU A 208 22.18 -26.77 14.58
C GLU A 208 21.94 -28.11 13.87
N ASN A 209 22.22 -28.23 12.57
CA ASN A 209 21.98 -29.50 11.85
C ASN A 209 23.21 -30.11 11.14
N GLU A 210 24.43 -29.68 11.45
CA GLU A 210 25.65 -30.39 10.99
C GLU A 210 26.35 -31.20 12.10
N ASP A 211 26.04 -30.95 13.39
CA ASP A 211 26.67 -31.68 14.51
C ASP A 211 25.91 -32.94 14.97
N LEU A 212 24.79 -33.30 14.32
CA LEU A 212 24.04 -34.53 14.63
C LEU A 212 24.30 -35.70 13.66
N ILE A 213 25.05 -35.49 12.58
CA ILE A 213 25.32 -36.54 11.57
C ILE A 213 26.71 -37.19 11.73
N MET A 214 27.61 -36.64 12.54
CA MET A 214 28.96 -37.18 12.79
C MET A 214 29.13 -37.94 14.12
N LYS A 215 28.05 -38.40 14.76
CA LYS A 215 28.11 -39.23 15.98
C LYS A 215 27.42 -40.59 15.89
N THR A 216 27.29 -41.17 14.70
CA THR A 216 26.78 -42.55 14.56
C THR A 216 27.52 -43.38 13.51
N VAL A 217 28.86 -43.29 13.49
CA VAL A 217 29.72 -44.33 12.88
C VAL A 217 30.85 -44.65 13.83
#